data_AF-A0A7Z9P090-F1
#
_entry.id   AF-A0A7Z9P090-F1
#
_cell.length_a   1.000
_cell.length_b   1.000
_cell.length_c   1.000
_cell.angle_alpha   90.00
_cell.angle_beta   90.00
_cell.angle_gamma   90.00
#
_symmetry.space_group_name_H-M   'P 1'
#
loop_
_entity.id
_entity.type
_entity.pdbx_description
1 polymer ?
#
loop_
_entity_poly.entity_id
_entity_poly.type
_entity_poly.pdbx_seq_one_letter_code
_entity_poly.pdbx_strand_id
1 'polypeptide(L)'
;MKFNRTFLLVLIWAGIIEGISTLVLFFVAMPLKYFYDQPMAVTLAGMIHGFLFLGLIALFVIGKSIVPLSTKMVIGGIVGAILPFGPFVVDVKLYKLLKS
;
A
#
# COMPACT_ATOMS: atom_id res chain seq x y z
N MET A 1 1.63 -24.37 10.75
CA MET A 1 0.66 -24.26 9.64
C MET A 1 1.43 -23.69 8.44
N LYS A 2 1.52 -24.39 7.30
CA LYS A 2 2.22 -23.84 6.12
C LYS A 2 1.29 -22.82 5.45
N PHE A 3 1.45 -21.54 5.78
CA PHE A 3 0.62 -20.47 5.19
C PHE A 3 1.02 -20.21 3.74
N ASN A 4 0.11 -19.63 2.95
CA ASN A 4 0.36 -19.30 1.54
C ASN A 4 1.41 -18.18 1.41
N ARG A 5 2.68 -18.56 1.24
CA ARG A 5 3.81 -17.64 1.07
C ARG A 5 3.65 -16.73 -0.14
N THR A 6 3.09 -17.25 -1.22
CA THR A 6 2.83 -16.49 -2.44
C THR A 6 1.90 -15.31 -2.16
N PHE A 7 0.84 -15.52 -1.37
CA PHE A 7 -0.07 -14.45 -1.00
C PHE A 7 0.62 -13.36 -0.16
N LEU A 8 1.47 -13.74 0.81
CA LEU A 8 2.23 -12.76 1.59
C LEU A 8 3.19 -11.94 0.71
N LEU A 9 3.85 -12.58 -0.27
CA LEU A 9 4.71 -11.89 -1.22
C LEU A 9 3.91 -10.90 -2.07
N VAL A 10 2.75 -11.30 -2.59
CA VAL A 10 1.84 -10.42 -3.34
C VAL A 10 1.42 -9.22 -2.48
N LEU A 11 1.05 -9.45 -1.22
CA LEU A 11 0.63 -8.39 -0.31
C LEU A 11 1.78 -7.40 -0.02
N ILE A 12 3.01 -7.90 0.20
CA ILE A 12 4.21 -7.06 0.40
C ILE A 12 4.50 -6.23 -0.86
N TRP A 13 4.53 -6.85 -2.04
CA TRP A 13 4.79 -6.11 -3.28
C TRP A 13 3.71 -5.08 -3.58
N ALA A 14 2.44 -5.40 -3.33
CA ALA A 14 1.34 -4.46 -3.44
C ALA A 14 1.50 -3.26 -2.48
N GLY A 15 1.92 -3.51 -1.23
CA GLY A 15 2.22 -2.47 -0.24
C GLY A 15 3.36 -1.55 -0.68
N ILE A 16 4.45 -2.11 -1.21
CA ILE A 16 5.57 -1.33 -1.74
C ILE A 16 5.13 -0.47 -2.95
N ILE A 17 4.41 -1.06 -3.91
CA ILE A 17 3.94 -0.35 -5.11
C ILE A 17 3.00 0.79 -4.73
N GLU A 18 2.04 0.52 -3.83
CA GLU A 18 1.12 1.54 -3.34
C GLU A 18 1.89 2.63 -2.59
N GLY A 19 2.80 2.29 -1.67
CA GLY A 19 3.63 3.26 -0.98
C GLY A 19 4.44 4.15 -1.93
N ILE A 20 5.03 3.58 -2.97
CA ILE A 20 5.71 4.36 -4.02
C ILE A 20 4.72 5.28 -4.74
N SER A 21 3.52 4.80 -5.09
CA SER A 21 2.49 5.61 -5.76
C SER A 21 2.06 6.80 -4.89
N THR A 22 1.98 6.62 -3.57
CA THR A 22 1.63 7.64 -2.58
C THR A 22 2.75 8.67 -2.50
N LEU A 23 4.01 8.24 -2.47
CA LEU A 23 5.15 9.15 -2.52
C LEU A 23 5.17 9.96 -3.83
N VAL A 24 4.90 9.33 -4.97
CA VAL A 24 4.80 10.03 -6.27
C VAL A 24 3.65 11.05 -6.25
N LEU A 25 2.48 10.69 -5.74
CA LEU A 25 1.34 11.59 -5.66
C LEU A 25 1.66 12.83 -4.80
N PHE A 26 2.19 12.63 -3.59
CA PHE A 26 2.43 13.73 -2.65
C PHE A 26 3.72 14.52 -2.90
N PHE A 27 4.81 13.86 -3.28
CA PHE A 27 6.12 14.52 -3.43
C PHE A 27 6.48 14.86 -4.88
N VAL A 28 5.73 14.40 -5.87
CA VAL A 28 5.96 14.75 -7.28
C VAL A 28 4.74 15.47 -7.86
N ALA A 29 3.56 14.84 -7.85
CA ALA A 29 2.39 15.40 -8.52
C ALA A 29 1.89 16.68 -7.84
N MET A 30 1.87 16.74 -6.50
CA MET A 30 1.46 17.95 -5.78
C MET A 30 2.42 19.13 -6.02
N PRO A 31 3.76 18.99 -5.93
CA PRO A 31 4.69 20.04 -6.36
C PRO A 31 4.48 20.48 -7.82
N LEU A 32 4.27 19.55 -8.75
CA LEU A 32 3.97 19.89 -10.15
C LEU A 32 2.71 20.74 -10.30
N LYS A 33 1.66 20.45 -9.50
CA LYS A 33 0.43 21.25 -9.48
C LYS A 33 0.68 22.68 -8.98
N TYR A 34 1.45 22.87 -7.91
CA TYR A 34 1.60 24.18 -7.27
C TYR A 34 2.72 25.05 -7.82
N PHE A 35 3.82 24.45 -8.31
CA PHE A 35 4.99 25.21 -8.79
C PHE A 35 5.04 25.33 -10.32
N TYR A 36 4.35 24.45 -11.05
CA TYR A 36 4.42 24.37 -12.50
C TYR A 36 3.04 24.43 -13.18
N ASP A 37 1.97 24.70 -12.42
CA ASP A 37 0.58 24.77 -12.90
C ASP A 37 0.16 23.55 -13.75
N GLN A 38 0.62 22.34 -13.36
CA GLN A 38 0.30 21.08 -14.04
C GLN A 38 -0.72 20.24 -13.23
N PRO A 39 -2.01 20.61 -13.18
CA PRO A 39 -3.02 19.87 -12.41
C PRO A 39 -3.26 18.46 -12.96
N MET A 40 -2.98 18.22 -14.24
CA MET A 40 -3.13 16.91 -14.89
C MET A 40 -2.25 15.83 -14.23
N ALA A 41 -1.08 16.19 -13.72
CA ALA A 41 -0.20 15.26 -13.02
C ALA A 41 -0.87 14.67 -11.76
N VAL A 42 -1.61 15.49 -11.02
CA VAL A 42 -2.36 15.05 -9.83
C VAL A 42 -3.56 14.19 -10.21
N THR A 43 -4.27 14.54 -11.29
CA THR A 43 -5.39 13.70 -11.77
C THR A 43 -4.93 12.29 -12.12
N LEU A 44 -3.85 12.17 -12.90
CA LEU A 44 -3.33 10.87 -13.31
C LEU A 44 -2.74 10.08 -12.14
N ALA A 45 -1.85 10.71 -11.36
CA ALA A 45 -1.24 10.05 -10.20
C ALA A 45 -2.30 9.67 -9.15
N GLY A 46 -3.30 10.53 -8.94
CA GLY A 46 -4.41 10.29 -8.02
C GLY A 46 -5.29 9.12 -8.46
N MET A 47 -5.60 9.00 -9.76
CA MET A 47 -6.33 7.85 -10.29
C MET A 47 -5.55 6.54 -10.11
N ILE A 48 -4.26 6.54 -10.45
CA ILE A 48 -3.39 5.35 -10.29
C ILE A 48 -3.29 4.95 -8.82
N HIS A 49 -2.99 5.90 -7.94
CA HIS A 49 -2.90 5.67 -6.51
C HIS A 49 -4.23 5.18 -5.93
N GLY A 50 -5.36 5.80 -6.30
CA GLY A 50 -6.68 5.38 -5.81
C GLY A 50 -7.04 3.94 -6.20
N PHE A 51 -6.70 3.52 -7.42
CA PHE A 51 -6.86 2.14 -7.85
C PHE A 51 -5.99 1.18 -7.04
N LEU A 52 -4.72 1.51 -6.85
CA LEU A 52 -3.77 0.72 -6.05
C LEU A 52 -4.22 0.61 -4.58
N PHE A 53 -4.67 1.71 -3.99
CA PHE A 53 -5.17 1.79 -2.63
C PHE A 53 -6.36 0.86 -2.40
N LEU A 54 -7.37 0.90 -3.28
CA LEU A 54 -8.52 0.00 -3.20
C LEU A 54 -8.12 -1.47 -3.37
N GLY A 55 -7.19 -1.74 -4.30
CA GLY A 55 -6.64 -3.08 -4.48
C GLY A 55 -5.92 -3.60 -3.23
N LEU A 56 -5.12 -2.75 -2.58
CA LEU A 56 -4.42 -3.09 -1.34
C LEU A 56 -5.38 -3.36 -0.18
N ILE A 57 -6.44 -2.55 -0.03
CA ILE A 57 -7.51 -2.80 0.94
C ILE A 57 -8.13 -4.18 0.71
N ALA A 58 -8.51 -4.50 -0.52
CA ALA A 58 -9.09 -5.79 -0.86
C ALA A 58 -8.15 -6.95 -0.50
N LEU A 59 -6.84 -6.82 -0.79
CA LEU A 59 -5.84 -7.81 -0.42
C LEU A 59 -5.72 -7.99 1.09
N PHE A 60 -5.76 -6.92 1.89
CA PHE A 60 -5.74 -7.02 3.36
C PHE A 60 -6.99 -7.71 3.92
N VAL A 61 -8.17 -7.41 3.38
CA VAL A 61 -9.45 -8.01 3.80
C VAL A 61 -9.49 -9.49 3.44
N ILE A 62 -9.18 -9.85 2.20
CA ILE A 62 -9.14 -11.25 1.75
C ILE A 62 -8.04 -12.02 2.47
N GLY A 63 -6.86 -11.40 2.63
CA GLY A 63 -5.71 -11.97 3.30
C GLY A 63 -5.98 -12.40 4.73
N LYS A 64 -6.89 -11.72 5.43
CA LYS A 64 -7.30 -12.09 6.80
C LYS A 64 -7.78 -13.53 6.93
N SER A 65 -8.36 -14.10 5.87
CA SER A 65 -8.87 -15.48 5.82
C SER A 65 -7.87 -16.47 5.20
N ILE A 66 -6.81 -16.00 4.54
CA ILE A 66 -5.86 -16.85 3.78
C ILE A 66 -4.53 -17.02 4.54
N VAL A 67 -4.08 -15.96 5.22
CA VAL A 67 -2.79 -15.89 5.91
C VAL A 67 -3.01 -15.39 7.34
N PRO A 68 -2.12 -15.71 8.30
CA PRO A 68 -2.30 -15.40 9.72
C PRO A 68 -2.07 -13.91 10.05
N LEU A 69 -2.80 -13.01 9.37
CA LEU A 69 -2.77 -11.58 9.65
C LEU A 69 -3.53 -11.30 10.95
N SER A 70 -2.86 -10.64 11.89
CA SER A 70 -3.55 -10.09 13.07
C SER A 70 -4.48 -8.95 12.65
N THR A 71 -5.56 -8.72 13.39
CA THR A 71 -6.49 -7.61 13.11
C THR A 71 -5.77 -6.25 13.17
N LYS A 72 -4.76 -6.11 14.03
CA LYS A 72 -3.89 -4.92 14.10
C LYS A 72 -3.10 -4.71 12.82
N MET A 73 -2.66 -5.78 12.14
CA MET A 73 -1.94 -5.66 10.85
C MET A 73 -2.87 -5.26 9.72
N VAL A 74 -4.10 -5.78 9.68
CA VAL A 74 -5.11 -5.37 8.68
C VAL A 74 -5.47 -3.90 8.84
N ILE A 75 -5.83 -3.48 10.06
CA ILE A 75 -6.15 -2.06 10.34
C ILE A 75 -4.92 -1.18 10.07
N GLY A 76 -3.74 -1.62 10.52
CA GLY A 76 -2.50 -0.90 10.29
C GLY A 76 -2.16 -0.76 8.81
N GLY A 77 -2.44 -1.78 7.98
CA GLY A 77 -2.29 -1.73 6.52
C GLY A 77 -3.21 -0.70 5.87
N ILE A 78 -4.50 -0.75 6.21
CA ILE A 78 -5.51 0.15 5.63
C ILE A 78 -5.24 1.61 6.03
N VAL A 79 -5.02 1.86 7.33
CA VAL A 79 -4.72 3.22 7.83
C VAL A 79 -3.34 3.67 7.36
N GLY A 80 -2.38 2.75 7.32
CA GLY A 80 -1.02 3.00 6.84
C GLY A 80 -1.01 3.50 5.40
N ALA A 81 -1.79 2.90 4.50
CA ALA A 81 -1.88 3.27 3.09
C ALA A 81 -2.43 4.70 2.85
N ILE A 82 -3.01 5.35 3.84
CA ILE A 82 -3.42 6.77 3.74
C ILE A 82 -2.20 7.70 3.92
N LEU A 83 -1.19 7.24 4.65
CA LEU A 83 -0.01 8.03 5.00
C LEU A 83 1.15 7.72 4.03
N PRO A 84 1.94 8.73 3.59
CA PRO A 84 2.99 8.55 2.59
C PRO A 84 4.02 7.45 2.91
N PHE A 85 4.27 7.20 4.20
CA PHE A 85 5.23 6.21 4.66
C PHE A 85 4.60 5.03 5.41
N GLY A 86 3.28 5.02 5.59
CA GLY A 86 2.61 3.98 6.37
C GLY A 86 2.72 2.56 5.79
N PRO A 87 2.64 2.33 4.46
CA PRO A 87 2.77 1.01 3.86
C PRO A 87 4.09 0.32 4.21
N PHE A 88 5.20 1.06 4.13
CA PHE A 88 6.54 0.53 4.40
C PHE A 88 6.70 0.05 5.86
N VAL A 89 6.03 0.70 6.82
CA VAL A 89 6.05 0.28 8.23
C VAL A 89 5.29 -1.04 8.44
N VAL A 90 4.19 -1.24 7.69
CA VAL A 90 3.39 -2.46 7.73
C VAL A 90 4.12 -3.61 7.05
N ASP A 91 4.80 -3.33 5.94
CA ASP A 91 5.57 -4.32 5.18
C ASP A 91 6.68 -4.96 6.00
N VAL A 92 7.34 -4.22 6.90
CA VAL A 92 8.32 -4.81 7.84
C VAL A 92 7.70 -5.93 8.69
N LYS A 93 6.43 -5.76 9.10
CA LYS A 93 5.71 -6.78 9.89
C LYS A 93 5.29 -7.96 9.01
N LEU A 94 4.85 -7.70 7.78
CA LEU A 94 4.52 -8.74 6.80
C LEU A 94 5.74 -9.58 6.43
N TYR A 95 6.89 -8.97 6.23
CA TYR A 95 8.15 -9.66 5.94
C TYR A 95 8.61 -10.55 7.11
N LYS A 96 8.45 -10.09 8.35
CA LYS A 96 8.71 -10.92 9.54
C LYS A 96 7.79 -12.15 9.57
N LEU A 97 6.51 -11.98 9.22
CA LEU A 97 5.55 -13.08 9.13
C LEU A 97 5.86 -14.07 7.99
N LEU A 98 6.44 -13.59 6.90
CA LEU A 98 6.89 -14.46 5.80
C LEU A 98 8.07 -15.36 6.22
N LYS A 99 8.92 -14.88 7.12
CA LYS A 99 10.14 -15.57 7.59
C LYS A 99 9.89 -16.53 8.77
N SER A 100 8.79 -16.35 9.51
CA SER A 100 8.34 -17.28 10.56
C SER A 100 7.71 -18.55 9.99
#